data_AF-A0A7X7XE42-F1
#
_entry.id   AF-A0A7X7XE42-F1
#
_cell.length_a   1.000
_cell.length_b   1.000
_cell.length_c   1.000
_cell.angle_alpha   90.00
_cell.angle_beta   90.00
_cell.angle_gamma   90.00
#
_symmetry.space_group_name_H-M   'P 1'
#
loop_
_entity.id
_entity.type
_entity.pdbx_description
1 polymer ?
#
loop_
_entity_poly.entity_id
_entity_poly.type
_entity_poly.pdbx_seq_one_letter_code
_entity_poly.pdbx_strand_id
1 'polypeptide(L)' 'MSGKELIKLLKKAGWKEDRIKGSHHILKKDGKLVSVPVHGHDDLPPGTLKQILQQADVDFDKEP' A
#
# COMPACT_ATOMS: atom_id res chain seq x y z
N MET A 1 7.17 3.82 7.89
CA MET A 1 6.96 2.98 6.69
C MET A 1 6.84 3.86 5.47
N SER A 2 7.75 3.69 4.51
CA SER A 2 7.69 4.33 3.20
C SER A 2 6.64 3.70 2.28
N GLY A 3 6.23 4.44 1.24
CA GLY A 3 5.31 3.90 0.23
C GLY A 3 5.86 2.63 -0.48
N LYS A 4 7.19 2.55 -0.68
CA LYS A 4 7.83 1.37 -1.28
C LYS A 4 7.72 0.13 -0.38
N GLU A 5 7.86 0.29 0.93
CA GLU A 5 7.71 -0.80 1.90
C GLU A 5 6.26 -1.28 1.96
N LEU A 6 5.31 -0.35 1.97
CA LEU A 6 3.89 -0.68 1.95
C LEU A 6 3.51 -1.47 0.68
N ILE A 7 4.01 -1.08 -0.49
CA ILE A 7 3.80 -1.82 -1.74
C ILE A 7 4.34 -3.25 -1.63
N LYS A 8 5.54 -3.44 -1.06
CA LYS A 8 6.12 -4.78 -0.87
C LYS A 8 5.23 -5.63 0.04
N LEU A 9 4.72 -5.06 1.13
CA LEU A 9 3.82 -5.75 2.05
C LEU A 9 2.50 -6.14 1.37
N LEU A 10 1.86 -5.21 0.66
CA LEU A 10 0.64 -5.48 -0.09
C LEU A 10 0.88 -6.59 -1.13
N LYS A 11 2.01 -6.56 -1.84
CA LYS A 11 2.39 -7.63 -2.78
C LYS A 11 2.51 -9.00 -2.10
N LYS A 12 3.09 -9.08 -0.89
CA LYS A 12 3.11 -10.32 -0.08
C LYS A 12 1.69 -10.77 0.32
N ALA A 13 0.78 -9.84 0.58
CA ALA A 13 -0.62 -10.11 0.87
C ALA A 13 -1.46 -10.45 -0.39
N GLY A 14 -0.83 -10.66 -1.55
CA GLY A 14 -1.48 -11.06 -2.80
C GLY A 14 -1.98 -9.91 -3.68
N TRP A 15 -1.67 -8.66 -3.33
CA TRP A 15 -1.96 -7.53 -4.20
C TRP A 15 -1.01 -7.48 -5.39
N LYS A 16 -1.51 -7.07 -6.55
CA LYS A 16 -0.71 -6.90 -7.77
C LYS A 16 -0.70 -5.46 -8.19
N GLU A 17 0.41 -4.97 -8.71
CA GLU A 17 0.47 -3.62 -9.28
C GLU A 17 -0.31 -3.60 -10.58
N ASP A 18 -1.28 -2.70 -10.67
CA ASP A 18 -2.17 -2.55 -11.84
C ASP A 18 -1.62 -1.47 -12.77
N ARG A 19 -1.33 -0.28 -12.23
CA ARG A 19 -0.77 0.84 -12.97
C ARG A 19 -0.10 1.86 -12.06
N ILE A 20 0.74 2.71 -12.65
CA ILE A 20 1.41 3.81 -11.96
C ILE A 20 1.02 5.13 -12.64
N LYS A 21 0.65 6.13 -11.84
CA LYS A 21 0.37 7.50 -12.32
C LYS A 21 1.16 8.50 -11.48
N GLY A 22 2.26 9.00 -12.03
CA GLY A 22 3.22 9.82 -11.28
C GLY A 22 3.80 9.02 -10.10
N SER A 23 3.73 9.59 -8.89
CA SER A 23 4.16 8.91 -7.66
C SER A 23 3.14 7.92 -7.10
N HIS A 24 1.93 7.82 -7.66
CA HIS A 24 0.89 6.94 -7.12
C HIS A 24 0.92 5.56 -7.80
N HIS A 25 1.20 4.53 -7.02
CA HIS A 25 1.09 3.13 -7.43
C HIS A 25 -0.30 2.62 -7.10
N ILE A 26 -1.02 2.15 -8.11
CA ILE A 26 -2.33 1.53 -7.95
C ILE A 26 -2.14 0.02 -7.89
N LEU A 27 -2.60 -0.60 -6.81
CA LEU A 27 -2.61 -2.05 -6.64
C LEU A 27 -4.04 -2.59 -6.74
N LYS A 28 -4.17 -3.82 -7.24
CA LYS A 28 -5.42 -4.54 -7.41
C LYS A 28 -5.39 -5.91 -6.74
N LYS A 29 -6.49 -6.27 -6.09
CA LYS A 29 -6.73 -7.61 -5.55
C LYS A 29 -8.24 -7.88 -5.52
N ASP A 30 -8.69 -8.99 -6.08
CA ASP A 30 -10.10 -9.44 -6.02
C ASP A 30 -11.14 -8.35 -6.37
N GLY A 31 -10.84 -7.55 -7.41
CA GLY A 31 -11.70 -6.44 -7.84
C GLY A 31 -11.57 -5.14 -7.04
N LYS A 32 -10.85 -5.14 -5.91
CA LYS A 32 -10.51 -3.94 -5.13
C LYS A 32 -9.28 -3.24 -5.71
N LEU A 33 -9.24 -1.92 -5.57
CA LEU A 33 -8.12 -1.06 -5.96
C LEU A 33 -7.67 -0.20 -4.78
N VAL A 34 -6.36 -0.06 -4.61
CA VAL A 34 -5.75 0.76 -3.57
C VAL A 34 -4.66 1.62 -4.19
N SER A 35 -4.63 2.92 -3.84
CA SER A 35 -3.59 3.85 -4.28
C SER A 35 -2.55 4.06 -3.17
N VAL A 36 -1.30 3.75 -3.45
CA VAL A 36 -0.17 4.01 -2.55
C VAL A 36 0.68 5.15 -3.11
N PRO A 37 0.79 6.30 -2.42
CA PRO A 37 1.72 7.34 -2.83
C PRO A 37 3.16 6.92 -2.50
N VAL A 38 4.06 7.12 -3.45
CA VAL A 38 5.49 6.82 -3.34
C VAL A 38 6.27 8.10 -3.60
N HIS A 39 6.49 8.87 -2.53
CA HIS A 39 7.31 10.07 -2.55
C HIS A 39 8.69 9.72 -1.96
N GLY A 40 9.73 9.81 -2.80
CA GLY A 40 11.13 9.82 -2.37
C GLY A 40 11.51 8.80 -1.28
N HIS A 41 12.14 9.32 -0.23
CA HIS A 41 12.61 8.58 0.94
C HIS A 41 11.75 8.85 2.18
N ASP A 42 10.62 9.55 2.02
CA ASP A 42 9.80 9.95 3.16
C ASP A 42 8.83 8.85 3.56
N ASP A 43 8.64 8.73 4.87
CA ASP A 43 7.61 7.89 5.44
C ASP A 43 6.21 8.40 5.10
N LEU A 44 5.27 7.47 4.96
CA LEU A 44 3.86 7.82 4.85
C LEU A 44 3.37 8.40 6.18
N PRO A 45 2.62 9.52 6.17
CA PRO A 45 1.95 9.99 7.37
C PRO A 45 1.08 8.87 7.97
N PRO A 46 1.02 8.75 9.31
CA PRO A 46 0.33 7.63 9.97
C PRO A 46 -1.15 7.54 9.59
N GLY A 47 -1.82 8.68 9.35
CA GLY A 47 -3.20 8.71 8.86
C GLY A 47 -3.35 8.10 7.46
N THR A 48 -2.46 8.45 6.53
CA THR A 48 -2.43 7.91 5.17
C THR A 48 -2.15 6.41 5.17
N LEU A 49 -1.14 5.99 5.95
CA LEU A 49 -0.80 4.58 6.10
C LEU A 49 -2.00 3.78 6.63
N LYS A 50 -2.63 4.24 7.72
CA LYS A 50 -3.79 3.58 8.32
C LYS A 50 -4.96 3.46 7.34
N GLN A 51 -5.27 4.53 6.61
CA GLN A 51 -6.35 4.52 5.62
C GLN A 51 -6.09 3.51 4.51
N ILE A 52 -4.86 3.46 4.00
CA ILE A 52 -4.49 2.50 2.95
C ILE A 52 -4.62 1.06 3.45
N LEU A 53 -4.17 0.78 4.68
CA LEU A 53 -4.26 -0.56 5.27
C LEU A 53 -5.70 -1.02 5.49
N GLN A 54 -6.55 -0.12 5.99
CA GLN A 54 -7.99 -0.37 6.13
C GLN A 54 -8.65 -0.65 4.77
N GLN A 55 -8.30 0.12 3.72
CA GLN A 55 -8.80 -0.14 2.37
C GLN A 55 -8.29 -1.47 1.80
N ALA A 56 -7.05 -1.83 2.15
CA ALA A 56 -6.43 -3.06 1.71
C ALA A 56 -6.87 -4.30 2.50
N ASP A 57 -7.62 -4.12 3.59
CA ASP A 57 -7.99 -5.18 4.54
C ASP A 57 -6.75 -5.94 5.06
N VAL A 58 -5.67 -5.19 5.31
CA VAL A 58 -4.40 -5.73 5.81
C VAL A 58 -4.17 -5.16 7.20
N ASP A 59 -4.28 -6.02 8.20
CA ASP A 59 -3.97 -5.68 9.59
C ASP A 59 -2.47 -5.86 9.86
N PHE A 60 -1.88 -4.89 10.57
CA PHE A 60 -0.47 -4.90 10.96
C PHE A 60 -0.22 -5.60 12.31
N ASP A 61 -1.28 -6.08 12.97
CA ASP A 61 -1.20 -6.58 14.35
C ASP A 61 -0.63 -8.00 14.49
N LYS A 62 -0.10 -8.60 13.40
CA LYS A 62 0.53 -9.93 13.49
C LYS A 62 1.80 -10.00 12.66
N GLU A 63 2.93 -9.82 13.32
CA GLU A 63 4.03 -10.77 13.12
C GLU A 63 3.83 -11.96 14.07
N PRO A 64 4.17 -13.19 13.65
CA PRO A 64 4.07 -14.40 14.49
C PRO A 64 5.00 -14.37 15.71
#